data_AF-A0A7K4FIF7-F1
#
_entry.id   AF-A0A7K4FIF7-F1
#
_cell.length_a   1.000
_cell.length_b   1.000
_cell.length_c   1.000
_cell.angle_alpha   90.00
_cell.angle_beta   90.00
_cell.angle_gamma   90.00
#
_symmetry.space_group_name_H-M   'P 1'
#
loop_
_entity.id
_entity.type
_entity.pdbx_description
1 polymer ?
#
loop_
_entity_poly.entity_id
_entity_poly.type
_entity_poly.pdbx_seq_one_letter_code
_entity_poly.pdbx_strand_id
1 'polypeptide(L)'
;MATIEATVVRLEPVREVEQRAGGKKKVRSGVLKDGTGEIALVLWGLEVELVQEGDRVLITDGWVKDYQGRPQISLGRSGKLEKLAAGNEG
;
A
#
# COMPACT_ATOMS: atom_id res chain seq x y z
N MET A 1 11.40 9.27 3.32
CA MET A 1 11.38 7.82 3.58
C MET A 1 10.74 7.63 4.93
N ALA A 2 9.61 6.94 4.99
CA ALA A 2 8.86 6.72 6.22
C ALA A 2 8.59 5.23 6.41
N THR A 3 8.67 4.77 7.65
CA THR A 3 8.29 3.41 8.04
C THR A 3 6.98 3.50 8.81
N ILE A 4 5.95 2.79 8.34
CA ILE A 4 4.60 2.85 8.90
C ILE A 4 4.07 1.43 9.06
N GLU A 5 3.62 1.12 10.27
CA GLU A 5 2.85 -0.08 10.59
C GLU A 5 1.38 0.26 10.57
N ALA A 6 0.59 -0.45 9.78
CA ALA A 6 -0.84 -0.21 9.71
C ALA A 6 -1.60 -1.48 9.34
N THR A 7 -2.89 -1.49 9.65
CA THR A 7 -3.79 -2.58 9.27
C THR A 7 -4.60 -2.18 8.05
N VAL A 8 -4.69 -3.08 7.07
CA VAL A 8 -5.55 -2.92 5.91
C VAL A 8 -6.99 -3.04 6.35
N VAL A 9 -7.71 -1.93 6.41
CA VAL A 9 -9.14 -1.94 6.79
C VAL A 9 -10.05 -2.06 5.59
N ARG A 10 -9.58 -1.67 4.41
CA ARG A 10 -10.35 -1.73 3.17
C ARG A 10 -9.45 -1.83 1.95
N LEU A 11 -9.86 -2.59 0.94
CA LEU A 11 -9.20 -2.63 -0.36
C LEU A 11 -10.21 -2.41 -1.48
N GLU A 12 -9.87 -1.49 -2.37
CA GLU A 12 -10.64 -1.25 -3.60
C GLU A 12 -10.29 -2.33 -4.65
N PRO A 13 -11.15 -2.52 -5.68
CA PRO A 13 -10.87 -3.43 -6.78
C PRO A 13 -9.63 -3.01 -7.55
N VAL A 14 -8.91 -4.00 -8.09
CA VAL A 14 -7.75 -3.77 -8.96
C VAL A 14 -8.21 -3.10 -10.25
N ARG A 15 -7.58 -1.99 -10.60
CA ARG A 15 -7.81 -1.23 -11.83
C ARG A 15 -6.58 -1.36 -12.72
N GLU A 16 -6.75 -1.36 -14.03
CA GLU A 16 -5.63 -1.28 -14.96
C GLU A 16 -5.45 0.16 -15.42
N VAL A 17 -4.22 0.67 -15.34
CA VAL A 17 -3.84 2.01 -15.79
C VAL A 17 -2.74 1.91 -16.84
N GLU A 18 -2.89 2.68 -17.91
CA GLU A 18 -1.88 2.78 -18.96
C GLU A 18 -0.71 3.65 -18.47
N GLN A 19 0.49 3.08 -18.54
CA GLN A 19 1.72 3.78 -18.19
C GLN A 19 2.16 4.68 -19.36
N ARG A 20 2.71 5.84 -19.03
CA ARG A 20 3.26 6.79 -20.02
C ARG A 20 4.35 6.20 -20.92
N ALA A 21 5.06 5.18 -20.45
CA ALA A 21 6.12 4.50 -21.20
C ALA A 21 5.62 3.43 -22.19
N GLY A 22 4.30 3.24 -22.31
CA GLY A 22 3.70 2.12 -23.04
C GLY A 22 3.60 0.87 -22.16
N GLY A 23 2.38 0.37 -21.97
CA GLY A 23 2.08 -0.82 -21.17
C GLY A 23 0.98 -0.60 -20.14
N LYS A 24 0.28 -1.68 -19.76
CA LYS A 24 -0.76 -1.67 -18.73
C LYS A 24 -0.15 -2.08 -17.40
N LYS A 25 -0.41 -1.31 -16.34
CA LYS A 25 -0.06 -1.69 -14.96
C LYS A 25 -1.33 -1.81 -14.14
N LYS A 26 -1.41 -2.87 -13.34
CA LYS A 26 -2.44 -2.98 -12.31
C LYS A 26 -2.17 -1.95 -11.21
N VAL A 27 -3.21 -1.33 -10.69
CA VAL A 27 -3.17 -0.44 -9.55
C VAL A 27 -4.31 -0.82 -8.62
N ARG A 28 -4.04 -0.86 -7.32
CA ARG A 28 -5.06 -1.13 -6.30
C ARG A 28 -4.95 -0.07 -5.23
N SER A 29 -6.08 0.55 -4.94
CA SER A 29 -6.19 1.50 -3.85
C SER A 29 -6.68 0.76 -2.60
N GLY A 30 -6.25 1.21 -1.44
CA GLY A 30 -6.65 0.66 -0.15
C GLY A 30 -6.71 1.75 0.90
N VAL A 31 -7.24 1.39 2.05
CA VAL A 31 -7.21 2.20 3.26
C VAL A 31 -6.45 1.42 4.32
N LEU A 32 -5.38 2.02 4.80
CA LEU A 32 -4.63 1.57 5.94
C LEU A 32 -5.08 2.38 7.15
N LYS A 33 -5.25 1.70 8.27
CA LYS A 33 -5.55 2.31 9.55
C LYS A 33 -4.46 1.98 10.55
N ASP A 34 -3.94 3.02 11.17
CA ASP A 34 -3.01 2.95 12.29
C ASP A 34 -3.67 3.56 13.54
N GLY A 35 -3.01 3.47 14.70
CA GLY A 35 -3.45 4.13 15.94
C GLY A 35 -3.57 5.66 15.82
N THR A 36 -2.88 6.27 14.86
CA THR A 36 -2.95 7.72 14.61
C THR A 36 -4.12 8.15 13.70
N GLY A 37 -4.61 7.27 12.83
CA GLY A 37 -5.63 7.62 11.85
C GLY A 37 -5.66 6.68 10.64
N GLU A 38 -6.24 7.15 9.54
CA GLU A 38 -6.40 6.40 8.29
C GLU A 38 -5.64 7.07 7.15
N ILE A 39 -4.95 6.29 6.33
CA ILE A 39 -4.20 6.75 5.15
C ILE A 39 -4.54 5.91 3.92
N ALA A 40 -4.60 6.54 2.76
CA ALA A 40 -4.82 5.83 1.51
C ALA A 40 -3.53 5.09 1.09
N LEU A 41 -3.64 3.81 0.75
CA LEU A 41 -2.56 3.00 0.19
C LEU A 41 -2.74 2.85 -1.31
N VAL A 42 -1.67 2.98 -2.08
CA VAL A 42 -1.67 2.74 -3.52
C VAL A 42 -0.59 1.72 -3.87
N LEU A 43 -1.04 0.54 -4.28
CA LEU A 43 -0.23 -0.59 -4.72
C LEU A 43 -0.21 -0.66 -6.23
N TRP A 44 0.92 -1.10 -6.78
CA TRP A 44 1.13 -1.18 -8.23
C TRP A 44 1.55 -2.58 -8.67
N GLY A 45 1.25 -2.94 -9.91
CA GLY A 45 1.69 -4.19 -10.53
C GLY A 45 1.29 -5.43 -9.72
N LEU A 46 2.30 -6.19 -9.28
CA LEU A 46 2.13 -7.42 -8.49
C LEU A 46 1.88 -7.14 -7.00
N GLU A 47 2.18 -5.92 -6.54
CA GLU A 47 2.01 -5.53 -5.13
C GLU A 47 0.53 -5.59 -4.71
N VAL A 48 -0.39 -5.43 -5.67
CA VAL A 48 -1.84 -5.44 -5.46
C VAL A 48 -2.38 -6.77 -4.92
N GLU A 49 -1.61 -7.85 -5.10
CA GLU A 49 -1.95 -9.22 -4.69
C GLU A 49 -1.24 -9.62 -3.38
N LEU A 50 -0.34 -8.77 -2.86
CA LEU A 50 0.43 -9.07 -1.64
C LEU A 50 -0.38 -8.97 -0.36
N VAL A 51 -1.44 -8.15 -0.35
CA VAL A 51 -2.22 -7.80 0.85
C VAL A 51 -3.71 -8.07 0.68
N GLN A 52 -4.37 -8.38 1.79
CA GLN A 52 -5.81 -8.57 1.87
C GLN A 52 -6.42 -7.68 2.95
N GLU A 53 -7.73 -7.53 2.92
CA GLU A 53 -8.47 -6.81 3.94
C GLU A 53 -8.35 -7.54 5.28
N GLY A 54 -7.99 -6.83 6.33
CA GLY A 54 -7.68 -7.36 7.66
C GLY A 54 -6.20 -7.67 7.89
N ASP A 55 -5.35 -7.71 6.86
CA ASP A 55 -3.92 -7.95 7.04
C ASP A 55 -3.22 -6.77 7.72
N ARG A 56 -2.30 -7.07 8.63
CA ARG A 56 -1.39 -6.08 9.19
C ARG A 56 -0.14 -6.01 8.33
N VAL A 57 0.27 -4.81 7.96
CA VAL A 57 1.40 -4.60 7.05
C VAL A 57 2.39 -3.58 7.63
N LEU A 58 3.66 -3.85 7.39
CA LEU A 58 4.78 -2.95 7.64
C LEU A 58 5.24 -2.41 6.29
N ILE A 59 5.10 -1.09 6.11
CA ILE A 59 5.67 -0.39 4.97
C ILE A 59 6.98 0.22 5.42
N THR A 60 8.08 -0.17 4.79
CA THR A 60 9.42 0.39 5.01
C THR A 60 9.81 1.22 3.79
N ASP A 61 10.42 2.38 4.01
CA ASP A 61 10.84 3.28 2.94
C ASP A 61 9.68 3.76 2.04
N GLY A 62 8.48 3.87 2.62
CA GLY A 62 7.28 4.31 1.93
C GLY A 62 7.36 5.77 1.49
N TRP A 63 6.77 6.06 0.34
CA TRP A 63 6.62 7.41 -0.21
C TRP A 63 5.19 7.91 0.00
N VAL A 64 5.05 8.93 0.84
CA VAL A 64 3.78 9.65 0.99
C VAL A 64 3.72 10.75 -0.06
N LYS A 65 2.70 10.68 -0.92
CA LYS A 65 2.36 11.75 -1.87
C LYS A 65 1.04 12.38 -1.44
N ASP A 66 0.94 13.71 -1.54
CA ASP A 66 -0.36 14.35 -1.52
C ASP A 66 -1.02 14.22 -2.89
N TYR A 67 -2.28 13.82 -2.92
CA TYR A 67 -3.07 13.83 -4.15
C TYR A 67 -4.46 14.37 -3.85
N GLN A 68 -4.78 15.52 -4.44
CA GLN A 68 -6.02 16.27 -4.19
C GLN A 68 -6.24 16.60 -2.71
N GLY A 69 -5.17 16.93 -1.97
CA GLY A 69 -5.24 17.26 -0.54
C GLY A 69 -5.45 16.05 0.37
N ARG A 70 -5.28 14.83 -0.16
CA ARG A 70 -5.34 13.58 0.61
C ARG A 70 -3.99 12.89 0.55
N PRO A 71 -3.34 12.63 1.71
CA PRO A 71 -2.09 11.89 1.73
C PRO A 71 -2.33 10.43 1.31
N GLN A 72 -1.48 9.94 0.42
CA GLN A 72 -1.48 8.57 -0.07
C GLN A 72 -0.08 8.00 0.06
N ILE A 73 0.06 6.78 0.57
CA ILE A 73 1.33 6.08 0.63
C ILE A 73 1.46 5.09 -0.53
N SER A 74 2.66 5.05 -1.11
CA SER A 74 3.04 4.07 -2.12
C SER A 74 4.47 3.58 -1.86
N LEU A 75 4.81 2.40 -2.34
CA LEU A 75 6.13 1.78 -2.11
C LEU A 75 7.22 2.45 -2.96
N GLY A 76 6.88 3.12 -4.06
CA GLY A 76 7.90 3.76 -4.90
C GLY A 76 8.91 2.74 -5.43
N ARG A 77 10.18 3.13 -5.59
CA ARG A 77 11.23 2.25 -6.14
C ARG A 77 11.97 1.42 -5.09
N SER A 78 12.08 1.94 -3.86
CA SER A 78 12.86 1.34 -2.77
C SER A 78 11.99 0.85 -1.61
N GLY A 79 10.70 1.17 -1.62
CA GLY A 79 9.78 0.78 -0.57
C GLY A 79 9.50 -0.71 -0.57
N LYS A 80 9.35 -1.23 0.64
CA LYS A 80 9.01 -2.62 0.91
C LYS A 80 7.71 -2.66 1.67
N LEU A 81 6.89 -3.65 1.32
CA LEU A 81 5.69 -3.99 2.07
C LEU A 81 5.84 -5.42 2.56
N GLU A 82 5.70 -5.59 3.87
CA GLU A 82 5.76 -6.89 4.52
C GLU A 82 4.47 -7.12 5.29
N LYS A 83 3.88 -8.30 5.15
CA LYS A 83 2.75 -8.70 5.98
C LYS A 83 3.27 -9.12 7.35
N LEU A 84 2.83 -8.41 8.38
CA LEU A 84 3.02 -8.78 9.76
C LEU A 84 1.97 -9.86 10.08
N ALA A 85 2.26 -11.10 9.68
CA ALA A 85 1.49 -12.23 10.17
C ALA A 85 1.60 -12.25 11.71
N ALA A 86 0.46 -12.39 12.39
CA ALA A 86 0.45 -12.57 13.83
C ALA A 86 1.17 -13.87 14.19
N GLY A 87 2.43 -13.77 14.58
CA GLY A 87 3.22 -14.84 15.19
C GLY A 87 3.87 -15.80 14.20
N ASN A 88 5.17 -15.63 13.99
CA ASN A 88 6.08 -16.78 14.01
C ASN A 88 7.35 -16.38 14.76
N GLU A 89 7.24 -16.27 16.08
CA GLU A 89 8.36 -16.62 16.96
C GLU A 89 8.61 -18.11 16.73
N GLY A 90 9.77 -18.42 16.14
CA GLY A 90 10.33 -19.77 16.07
C GLY A 90 11.64 -19.79 16.86
#